data_AF-A0A1Z4R5H4-F1
#
_entry.id   AF-A0A1Z4R5H4-F1
#
_cell.length_a   1.000
_cell.length_b   1.000
_cell.length_c   1.000
_cell.angle_alpha   90.00
_cell.angle_beta   90.00
_cell.angle_gamma   90.00
#
_symmetry.space_group_name_H-M   'P 1'
#
loop_
_entity.id
_entity.type
_entity.pdbx_description
1 polymer ?
#
loop_
_entity_poly.entity_id
_entity_poly.type
_entity_poly.pdbx_seq_one_letter_code
_entity_poly.pdbx_strand_id
1 'polypeptide(L)' 'MNFADLQIGDYFRLPGVSPGCVYRKANSSQCSQNTLLQSIRSETKIIQLTKAEIAKYFSSKQEYFQRLKYGNLTD' A
#
# COMPACT_ATOMS: atom_id res chain seq x y z
N MET A 1 -2.35 -14.24 -7.29
CA MET A 1 -0.93 -14.20 -7.66
C MET A 1 -0.07 -14.19 -6.41
N ASN A 2 1.22 -14.48 -6.54
CA ASN A 2 2.14 -14.49 -5.42
C ASN A 2 3.06 -13.26 -5.46
N PHE A 3 3.74 -12.98 -4.35
CA PHE A 3 4.70 -11.88 -4.26
C PHE A 3 5.83 -12.01 -5.29
N ALA A 4 6.29 -13.24 -5.57
CA ALA A 4 7.32 -13.51 -6.57
C ALA A 4 6.97 -12.95 -7.95
N ASP A 5 5.70 -13.03 -8.36
CA ASP A 5 5.22 -12.67 -9.70
C ASP A 5 5.15 -11.15 -9.93
N LEU A 6 5.14 -10.37 -8.85
CA LEU A 6 4.99 -8.91 -8.90
C LEU A 6 6.29 -8.24 -9.39
N GLN A 7 6.21 -7.11 -10.09
CA GLN A 7 7.42 -6.37 -10.47
C GLN A 7 7.91 -5.49 -9.32
N ILE A 8 9.21 -5.15 -9.30
CA ILE A 8 9.73 -4.17 -8.34
C ILE A 8 9.05 -2.83 -8.58
N GLY A 9 8.55 -2.22 -7.51
CA GLY A 9 7.85 -0.95 -7.54
C GLY A 9 6.33 -1.07 -7.67
N ASP A 10 5.79 -2.25 -8.00
CA ASP A 10 4.35 -2.49 -8.02
C ASP A 10 3.74 -2.43 -6.61
N TYR A 11 2.47 -2.04 -6.58
CA TYR A 11 1.68 -1.97 -5.35
C TYR A 11 0.75 -3.18 -5.22
N PHE A 12 0.60 -3.64 -4.00
CA PHE A 12 -0.25 -4.78 -3.68
C PHE A 12 -0.85 -4.65 -2.28
N ARG A 13 -1.84 -5.50 -2.00
CA ARG A 13 -2.36 -5.73 -0.65
C ARG A 13 -2.36 -7.22 -0.31
N LEU A 14 -2.34 -7.51 0.98
CA LEU A 14 -2.52 -8.86 1.48
C LEU A 14 -4.03 -9.20 1.52
N PRO A 15 -4.42 -10.43 1.12
CA PRO A 15 -5.81 -10.87 1.22
C PRO A 15 -6.24 -10.90 2.70
N GLY A 16 -7.49 -10.53 2.97
CA GLY A 16 -8.03 -10.45 4.33
C GLY A 16 -7.57 -9.24 5.15
N VAL A 17 -6.67 -8.40 4.61
CA VAL A 17 -6.24 -7.15 5.25
C VAL A 17 -7.06 -5.97 4.72
N SER A 18 -7.22 -4.94 5.55
CA SER A 18 -7.94 -3.71 5.21
C SER A 18 -7.45 -3.11 3.88
N PRO A 19 -8.36 -2.58 3.03
CA PRO A 19 -7.99 -1.94 1.76
C PRO A 19 -7.00 -0.76 1.90
N GLY A 20 -6.93 -0.15 3.09
CA GLY A 20 -5.96 0.92 3.39
C GLY A 20 -4.53 0.44 3.62
N CYS A 21 -4.30 -0.87 3.76
CA CYS A 21 -2.97 -1.46 3.95
C CYS A 21 -2.37 -1.81 2.59
N VAL A 22 -1.74 -0.81 1.98
CA VAL A 22 -1.08 -0.93 0.69
C VAL A 22 0.43 -1.05 0.87
N TYR A 23 1.01 -2.05 0.21
CA TYR A 23 2.43 -2.36 0.20
C TYR A 23 3.03 -2.12 -1.18
N ARG A 24 4.33 -1.86 -1.24
CA ARG A 24 5.10 -1.73 -2.49
C ARG A 24 6.21 -2.77 -2.52
N LYS A 25 6.41 -3.48 -3.62
CA LYS A 25 7.53 -4.43 -3.74
C LYS A 25 8.85 -3.68 -3.86
N ALA A 26 9.79 -3.98 -2.97
CA ALA A 26 11.11 -3.36 -2.94
C ALA A 26 12.16 -4.24 -3.64
N ASN A 27 12.12 -5.55 -3.41
CA ASN A 27 12.97 -6.56 -4.07
C ASN A 27 12.35 -7.96 -3.96
N SER A 28 13.14 -9.02 -4.14
CA SER A 28 12.68 -10.41 -4.13
C SER A 28 12.21 -10.93 -2.78
N SER A 29 12.58 -10.31 -1.66
CA SER A 29 12.25 -10.78 -0.30
C SER A 29 11.73 -9.68 0.63
N GLN A 30 11.58 -8.45 0.11
CA GLN A 30 11.16 -7.30 0.90
C GLN A 30 10.10 -6.47 0.18
N CYS A 31 9.17 -5.96 0.97
CA CYS A 31 8.20 -4.94 0.58
C CYS A 31 8.30 -3.75 1.53
N SER A 32 7.73 -2.61 1.14
CA SER A 32 7.58 -1.46 2.04
C SER A 32 6.12 -1.13 2.25
N GLN A 33 5.81 -0.67 3.47
CA GLN A 33 4.55 -0.02 3.80
C GLN A 33 4.89 1.37 4.32
N ASN A 34 4.56 2.41 3.55
CA ASN A 34 5.12 3.75 3.75
C ASN A 34 6.66 3.73 3.67
N THR A 35 7.36 4.16 4.71
CA THR A 35 8.83 4.22 4.79
C THR A 35 9.46 2.95 5.38
N LEU A 36 8.67 2.04 5.94
CA LEU A 36 9.18 0.85 6.64
C LEU A 36 9.31 -0.33 5.68
N LEU A 37 10.53 -0.86 5.56
CA LEU A 37 10.80 -2.13 4.87
C LEU A 37 10.42 -3.31 5.77
N GLN A 38 9.81 -4.31 5.17
CA GLN A 38 9.34 -5.53 5.81
C GLN A 38 9.71 -6.74 4.96
N SER A 39 10.18 -7.80 5.61
CA SER A 39 10.41 -9.08 4.96
C SER A 39 9.08 -9.73 4.57
N ILE A 40 9.04 -10.38 3.40
CA ILE A 40 7.87 -11.11 2.91
C ILE A 40 8.34 -12.36 2.18
N ARG A 41 7.59 -13.45 2.31
CA ARG A 41 7.93 -14.71 1.64
C ARG A 41 7.49 -14.65 0.17
N SER A 42 8.28 -15.22 -0.73
CA SER A 42 8.02 -15.21 -2.18
C SER A 42 6.67 -15.82 -2.57
N GLU A 43 6.25 -16.86 -1.83
CA GLU A 43 4.98 -17.57 -2.01
C GLU A 43 3.76 -16.89 -1.39
N THR A 44 3.95 -15.74 -0.72
CA THR A 44 2.85 -15.01 -0.08
C THR A 44 1.82 -14.63 -1.14
N LYS A 45 0.57 -15.02 -0.91
CA LYS A 45 -0.56 -14.63 -1.76
C LYS A 45 -0.82 -13.14 -1.62
N ILE A 46 -0.93 -12.46 -2.76
CA ILE A 46 -1.15 -11.02 -2.81
C ILE A 46 -2.23 -10.67 -3.83
N ILE A 47 -2.77 -9.46 -3.69
CA ILE A 47 -3.69 -8.84 -4.63
C ILE A 47 -2.96 -7.62 -5.19
N GLN A 48 -2.53 -7.67 -6.45
CA GLN A 48 -1.93 -6.53 -7.13
C GLN A 48 -2.98 -5.45 -7.32
N LEU A 49 -2.59 -4.21 -7.08
CA LEU A 49 -3.45 -3.06 -7.26
C LEU A 49 -3.33 -2.53 -8.69
N THR A 50 -4.48 -2.17 -9.24
CA THR A 50 -4.56 -1.44 -10.51
C THR A 50 -4.14 0.02 -10.33
N LYS A 51 -3.81 0.71 -11.43
CA LYS A 51 -3.52 2.16 -11.40
C LYS A 51 -4.64 2.98 -10.77
N ALA A 52 -5.90 2.61 -11.01
CA ALA A 52 -7.06 3.29 -10.44
C ALA A 52 -7.14 3.11 -8.91
N GLU A 53 -6.87 1.90 -8.40
CA GLU A 53 -6.83 1.64 -6.96
C GLU A 53 -5.67 2.35 -6.28
N ILE A 54 -4.51 2.41 -6.94
CA ILE A 54 -3.34 3.16 -6.46
C ILE A 54 -3.67 4.66 -6.35
N ALA A 55 -4.27 5.23 -7.40
CA ALA A 55 -4.69 6.64 -7.38
C ALA A 55 -5.68 6.91 -6.25
N LYS A 56 -6.71 6.07 -6.10
CA LYS A 56 -7.69 6.18 -5.02
C LYS A 56 -7.05 6.12 -3.63
N TYR A 57 -6.10 5.20 -3.42
CA TYR A 57 -5.36 5.10 -2.16
C TYR A 57 -4.61 6.39 -1.82
N PHE A 58 -3.89 6.97 -2.79
CA PHE A 58 -3.15 8.21 -2.56
C PHE A 58 -4.07 9.42 -2.36
N SER A 59 -5.19 9.53 -3.09
CA SER A 59 -6.20 10.56 -2.85
C SER A 59 -6.77 10.47 -1.44
N SER A 60 -7.19 9.28 -0.99
CA SER A 60 -7.72 9.10 0.37
C SER A 60 -6.69 9.40 1.46
N LYS A 61 -5.41 9.06 1.24
CA LYS A 61 -4.30 9.47 2.12
C LYS A 61 -4.16 10.98 2.19
N GLN A 62 -4.18 11.66 1.05
CA GLN A 62 -4.07 13.11 0.98
C GLN A 62 -5.24 13.79 1.70
N GLU A 63 -6.47 13.36 1.45
CA GLU A 63 -7.66 13.87 2.14
C GLU A 63 -7.58 13.68 3.65
N TYR A 64 -7.12 12.51 4.11
CA TYR A 64 -6.91 12.24 5.54
C TYR A 64 -5.90 13.21 6.15
N PHE A 65 -4.74 13.42 5.51
CA PHE A 65 -3.74 14.37 5.99
C PHE A 65 -4.22 15.83 5.95
N GLN A 66 -5.01 16.21 4.94
CA GLN A 66 -5.63 17.53 4.87
C GLN A 66 -6.59 17.76 6.04
N ARG A 67 -7.43 16.76 6.37
CA ARG A 67 -8.31 16.82 7.55
C ARG A 67 -7.52 16.90 8.85
N LEU A 68 -6.41 16.19 8.99
CA LEU A 68 -5.56 16.33 10.18
C LEU A 68 -4.91 17.72 10.28
N LYS A 69 -4.51 18.30 9.15
CA LYS A 69 -3.83 19.60 9.11
C LYS A 69 -4.78 20.78 9.32
N TYR A 70 -6.01 20.68 8.84
CA TYR A 70 -6.97 21.81 8.81
C TYR A 70 -8.27 21.54 9.57
N GLY A 71 -8.51 20.32 10.05
CA GLY A 71 -9.72 19.92 10.79
C GLY A 71 -9.71 20.27 12.28
N ASN A 72 -8.68 20.94 12.79
CA ASN A 72 -8.62 21.47 14.16
C ASN A 72 -8.94 22.98 14.25
N LEU A 73 -9.53 23.58 13.21
CA LEU A 73 -9.89 25.02 13.18
C LEU A 73 -11.40 25.28 13.20
N THR A 74 -12.19 24.38 13.79
CA THR A 74 -13.58 24.68 14.18
C THR A 74 -13.94 23.92 15.46
N ASP A 75 -13.61 24.53 16.59
CA ASP A 75 -14.54 24.73 17.72
C ASP A 75 -14.14 26.04 18.42
#